data_AF-W4HG16-F1
#
_entry.id   AF-W4HG16-F1
#
_cell.length_a   1.000
_cell.length_b   1.000
_cell.length_c   1.000
_cell.angle_alpha   90.00
_cell.angle_beta   90.00
_cell.angle_gamma   90.00
#
_symmetry.space_group_name_H-M   'P 1'
#
loop_
_entity.id
_entity.type
_entity.pdbx_description
1 polymer ?
#
loop_
_entity_poly.entity_id
_entity_poly.type
_entity_poly.pdbx_seq_one_letter_code
_entity_poly.pdbx_strand_id
1 'polypeptide(L)'
;MTYHPLSAVKYLTIHYSATPIERSYSLADIDAMHVRRGFNGIGYHAYGPRTGGWQEGRKVTEAGRFEQGAHSKGENDEALGYCYEGGVSTADLNHGYDTRTPAQKKAMIEWIDTMLALTGGDGIDPSKGPVVRGHKDMPGAATQCPGFDAGAWWIEVQRQRAVKRSFTAVEEEMQRQHAKLVPSWLRWLVRAFGAEIKT
;
A
#
# COMPACT_ATOMS: atom_id res chain seq x y z
N MET A 1 1.27 -21.34 16.58
CA MET A 1 1.12 -20.00 15.98
C MET A 1 0.04 -19.26 16.75
N THR A 2 0.29 -18.02 17.14
CA THR A 2 -0.65 -17.19 17.92
C THR A 2 -1.49 -16.36 16.96
N TYR A 3 -2.79 -16.23 17.22
CA TYR A 3 -3.71 -15.45 16.39
C TYR A 3 -4.49 -14.44 17.22
N HIS A 4 -4.64 -13.24 16.68
CA HIS A 4 -5.31 -12.10 17.33
C HIS A 4 -6.51 -11.64 16.49
N PRO A 5 -7.54 -11.03 17.08
CA PRO A 5 -8.68 -10.50 16.32
C PRO A 5 -8.24 -9.28 15.49
N LEU A 6 -8.82 -9.09 14.31
CA LEU A 6 -8.54 -7.92 13.46
C LEU A 6 -8.88 -6.59 14.13
N SER A 7 -9.83 -6.60 15.08
CA SER A 7 -10.15 -5.43 15.90
C SER A 7 -9.03 -5.00 16.85
N ALA A 8 -8.01 -5.84 17.07
CA ALA A 8 -6.83 -5.47 17.85
C ALA A 8 -5.78 -4.72 17.02
N VAL A 9 -5.91 -4.67 15.69
CA VAL A 9 -4.92 -4.03 14.82
C VAL A 9 -4.99 -2.51 15.01
N LYS A 10 -3.89 -1.92 15.49
CA LYS A 10 -3.67 -0.48 15.62
C LYS A 10 -2.75 0.07 14.54
N TYR A 11 -1.92 -0.76 13.93
CA TYR A 11 -0.88 -0.32 13.01
C TYR A 11 -0.85 -1.15 11.73
N LEU A 12 -0.76 -0.48 10.59
CA LEU A 12 -0.31 -1.04 9.33
C LEU A 12 1.16 -0.64 9.16
N THR A 13 2.07 -1.51 9.58
CA THR A 13 3.50 -1.19 9.64
C THR A 13 4.17 -1.45 8.30
N ILE A 14 4.81 -0.43 7.74
CA ILE A 14 5.54 -0.52 6.47
C ILE A 14 7.03 -0.76 6.74
N HIS A 15 7.57 -1.75 6.04
CA HIS A 15 8.96 -2.18 6.09
C HIS A 15 9.60 -2.22 4.70
N TYR A 16 10.93 -2.17 4.66
CA TYR A 16 11.73 -2.74 3.57
C TYR A 16 12.28 -4.12 3.98
N SER A 17 12.86 -4.88 3.05
CA SER A 17 13.56 -6.14 3.36
C SER A 17 15.03 -5.94 3.74
N ALA A 18 15.56 -4.72 3.61
CA ALA A 18 16.99 -4.40 3.70
C ALA A 18 17.84 -5.27 2.75
N THR A 19 17.29 -5.57 1.57
CA THR A 19 17.99 -6.34 0.55
C THR A 19 18.57 -5.43 -0.53
N PRO A 20 19.75 -5.73 -1.09
CA PRO A 20 20.36 -4.94 -2.16
C PRO A 20 19.47 -4.86 -3.40
N ILE A 21 19.31 -3.66 -3.95
CA ILE A 21 18.54 -3.41 -5.18
C ILE A 21 19.24 -3.94 -6.45
N GLU A 22 20.47 -4.43 -6.38
CA GLU A 22 21.17 -5.00 -7.53
C GLU A 22 20.83 -6.47 -7.75
N ARG A 23 20.05 -7.07 -6.84
CA ARG A 23 19.62 -8.47 -6.89
C ARG A 23 18.13 -8.58 -6.61
N SER A 24 17.54 -9.67 -7.10
CA SER A 24 16.16 -10.02 -6.81
C SER A 24 16.07 -11.01 -5.66
N TYR A 25 15.07 -10.83 -4.81
CA TYR A 25 14.77 -11.69 -3.67
C TYR A 25 13.31 -12.12 -3.75
N SER A 26 13.09 -13.43 -3.71
CA SER A 26 11.75 -14.00 -3.63
C SER A 26 11.24 -14.02 -2.18
N LEU A 27 9.94 -14.22 -2.01
CA LEU A 27 9.35 -14.50 -0.70
C LEU A 27 10.04 -15.67 0.00
N ALA A 28 10.38 -16.73 -0.76
CA ALA A 28 11.08 -17.90 -0.22
C ALA A 28 12.50 -17.56 0.28
N ASP A 29 13.19 -16.63 -0.39
CA ASP A 29 14.50 -16.15 0.07
C ASP A 29 14.38 -15.40 1.40
N ILE A 30 13.38 -14.52 1.52
CA ILE A 30 13.10 -13.76 2.74
C ILE A 30 12.64 -14.67 3.88
N ASP A 31 11.81 -15.67 3.58
CA ASP A 31 11.41 -16.70 4.54
C ASP A 31 12.64 -17.45 5.08
N ALA A 32 13.50 -17.95 4.19
CA ALA A 32 14.72 -18.64 4.57
C ALA A 32 15.67 -17.76 5.41
N MET A 33 15.76 -16.45 5.11
CA MET A 33 16.50 -15.50 5.94
C MET A 33 15.93 -15.35 7.35
N HIS A 34 14.61 -15.29 7.50
CA HIS A 34 13.96 -15.23 8.80
C HIS A 34 14.08 -16.53 9.59
N VAL A 35 13.94 -17.68 8.93
CA VAL A 35 14.16 -18.99 9.57
C VAL A 35 15.58 -19.10 10.12
N ARG A 36 16.59 -18.66 9.36
CA ARG A 36 18.00 -18.61 9.85
C ARG A 36 18.20 -17.70 11.07
N ARG A 37 17.32 -16.71 11.27
CA ARG A 37 17.31 -15.83 12.44
C ARG A 37 16.50 -16.39 13.62
N GLY A 38 15.99 -17.62 13.50
CA GLY A 38 15.20 -18.29 14.52
C GLY A 38 13.71 -17.97 14.49
N PHE A 39 13.21 -17.33 13.43
CA PHE A 39 11.77 -17.10 13.28
C PHE A 39 11.09 -18.36 12.75
N ASN A 40 9.81 -18.53 13.10
CA ASN A 40 8.96 -19.55 12.49
C ASN A 40 8.41 -19.04 11.15
N GLY A 41 9.27 -19.01 10.13
CA GLY A 41 8.97 -18.48 8.79
C GLY A 41 9.04 -16.96 8.69
N ILE A 42 8.53 -16.41 7.59
CA ILE A 42 8.54 -14.97 7.29
C ILE A 42 7.93 -14.13 8.42
N GLY A 43 8.56 -13.00 8.74
CA GLY A 43 8.11 -12.11 9.82
C GLY A 43 6.92 -11.20 9.46
N TYR A 44 6.57 -11.09 8.17
CA TYR A 44 5.60 -10.13 7.63
C TYR A 44 4.30 -10.82 7.18
N HIS A 45 3.21 -10.06 7.10
CA HIS A 45 1.91 -10.53 6.57
C HIS A 45 1.85 -10.42 5.05
N ALA A 46 2.57 -9.45 4.47
CA ALA A 46 2.69 -9.29 3.03
C ALA A 46 4.11 -8.93 2.61
N TYR A 47 4.50 -9.43 1.45
CA TYR A 47 5.77 -9.15 0.79
C TYR A 47 5.54 -8.57 -0.60
N GLY A 48 6.10 -7.38 -0.88
CA GLY A 48 5.98 -6.67 -2.15
C GLY A 48 7.25 -6.78 -2.99
N PRO A 49 7.36 -7.73 -3.93
CA PRO A 49 8.52 -7.83 -4.82
C PRO A 49 8.64 -6.59 -5.70
N ARG A 50 9.83 -6.32 -6.24
CA ARG A 50 10.11 -5.14 -7.06
C ARG A 50 9.29 -5.04 -8.34
N THR A 51 8.87 -6.18 -8.86
CA THR A 51 7.98 -6.31 -10.03
C THR A 51 6.57 -5.81 -9.75
N GLY A 52 6.19 -5.58 -8.49
CA GLY A 52 4.85 -5.20 -8.08
C GLY A 52 3.98 -6.39 -7.69
N GLY A 53 2.72 -6.09 -7.36
CA GLY A 53 1.86 -7.00 -6.60
C GLY A 53 2.39 -7.21 -5.17
N TRP A 54 1.70 -8.05 -4.42
CA TRP A 54 2.16 -8.52 -3.12
C TRP A 54 1.82 -9.99 -2.95
N GLN A 55 2.64 -10.69 -2.16
CA GLN A 55 2.52 -12.10 -1.85
C GLN A 55 2.18 -12.24 -0.37
N GLU A 56 1.28 -13.16 -0.04
CA GLU A 56 0.90 -13.44 1.35
C GLU A 56 2.05 -14.11 2.11
N GLY A 57 2.35 -13.59 3.30
CA GLY A 57 3.23 -14.21 4.28
C GLY A 57 2.41 -14.85 5.39
N ARG A 58 2.50 -14.28 6.60
CA ARG A 58 1.67 -14.65 7.74
C ARG A 58 0.19 -14.37 7.49
N LYS A 59 -0.67 -15.27 7.97
CA LYS A 59 -2.08 -15.30 7.56
C LYS A 59 -2.90 -14.14 8.10
N VAL A 60 -3.72 -13.55 7.23
CA VAL A 60 -4.84 -12.67 7.57
C VAL A 60 -6.11 -13.38 7.08
N THR A 61 -6.94 -13.89 7.99
CA THR A 61 -7.95 -14.91 7.70
C THR A 61 -9.38 -14.37 7.66
N GLU A 62 -10.27 -15.06 6.93
CA GLU A 62 -11.71 -14.77 6.88
C GLU A 62 -12.43 -14.91 8.22
N ALA A 63 -11.83 -15.61 9.20
CA ALA A 63 -12.35 -15.71 10.56
C ALA A 63 -12.20 -14.40 11.37
N GLY A 64 -11.80 -13.30 10.74
CA GLY A 64 -11.59 -12.00 11.38
C GLY A 64 -10.37 -11.98 12.29
N ARG A 65 -9.35 -12.79 11.98
CA ARG A 65 -8.12 -12.94 12.78
C ARG A 65 -6.87 -12.85 11.94
N PHE A 66 -5.76 -12.41 12.54
CA PHE A 66 -4.44 -12.42 11.94
C PHE A 66 -3.45 -13.24 12.77
N GLU A 67 -2.52 -13.91 12.10
CA GLU A 67 -1.40 -14.60 12.74
C GLU A 67 -0.38 -13.56 13.22
N GLN A 68 0.05 -13.66 14.48
CA GLN A 68 1.03 -12.74 15.07
C GLN A 68 2.32 -12.64 14.22
N GLY A 69 2.73 -11.41 13.91
CA GLY A 69 3.95 -11.09 13.17
C GLY A 69 5.26 -11.38 13.93
N ALA A 70 6.38 -11.18 13.24
CA ALA A 70 7.71 -11.09 13.84
C ALA A 70 8.52 -9.93 13.23
N HIS A 71 7.86 -8.78 13.06
CA HIS A 71 8.39 -7.63 12.31
C HIS A 71 8.56 -6.35 13.15
N SER A 72 7.84 -6.18 14.25
CA SER A 72 7.96 -5.02 15.17
C SER A 72 7.93 -5.51 16.62
N LYS A 73 9.05 -5.39 17.33
CA LYS A 73 9.16 -5.93 18.70
C LYS A 73 8.37 -5.04 19.67
N GLY A 74 7.27 -5.57 20.17
CA GLY A 74 6.38 -4.87 21.11
C GLY A 74 4.95 -4.73 20.55
N GLU A 75 4.80 -4.82 19.23
CA GLU A 75 3.55 -4.50 18.54
C GLU A 75 3.06 -5.61 17.60
N ASN A 76 3.75 -6.76 17.55
CA ASN A 76 3.40 -7.87 16.66
C ASN A 76 1.98 -8.44 16.89
N ASP A 77 1.40 -8.23 18.07
CA ASP A 77 0.05 -8.62 18.47
C ASP A 77 -1.02 -7.56 18.16
N GLU A 78 -0.62 -6.38 17.66
CA GLU A 78 -1.51 -5.27 17.30
C GLU A 78 -1.14 -4.60 15.95
N ALA A 79 -0.31 -5.24 15.14
CA ALA A 79 0.18 -4.68 13.88
C ALA A 79 0.22 -5.69 12.72
N LEU A 80 -0.15 -5.21 11.54
CA LEU A 80 0.02 -5.92 10.27
C LEU A 80 1.20 -5.33 9.50
N GLY A 81 2.26 -6.12 9.30
CA GLY A 81 3.45 -5.72 8.54
C GLY A 81 3.41 -6.02 7.03
N TYR A 82 3.66 -5.00 6.21
CA TYR A 82 3.98 -5.11 4.79
C TYR A 82 5.46 -4.80 4.55
N CYS A 83 6.18 -5.68 3.86
CA CYS A 83 7.59 -5.50 3.53
C CYS A 83 7.77 -5.40 2.02
N TYR A 84 8.30 -4.28 1.52
CA TYR A 84 8.71 -4.21 0.11
C TYR A 84 10.15 -4.67 -0.06
N GLU A 85 10.42 -5.34 -1.18
CA GLU A 85 11.77 -5.75 -1.58
C GLU A 85 12.67 -4.53 -1.84
N GLY A 86 13.82 -4.48 -1.17
CA GLY A 86 14.85 -3.46 -1.35
C GLY A 86 15.24 -2.81 -0.03
N GLY A 87 15.65 -1.55 -0.11
CA GLY A 87 15.99 -0.70 1.02
C GLY A 87 17.47 -0.36 1.13
N VAL A 88 18.38 -1.10 0.48
CA VAL A 88 19.83 -0.85 0.49
C VAL A 88 20.46 -1.11 -0.88
N SER A 89 21.74 -0.78 -1.04
CA SER A 89 22.53 -1.05 -2.25
C SER A 89 23.72 -1.95 -1.93
N THR A 90 24.26 -2.66 -2.91
CA THR A 90 25.52 -3.42 -2.73
C THR A 90 26.73 -2.53 -2.43
N ALA A 91 26.66 -1.24 -2.77
CA ALA A 91 27.71 -0.27 -2.45
C ALA A 91 27.71 0.14 -0.97
N ASP A 92 26.52 0.14 -0.33
CA ASP A 92 26.37 0.40 1.10
C ASP A 92 25.15 -0.36 1.66
N LEU A 93 25.43 -1.41 2.43
CA LEU A 93 24.43 -2.25 3.08
C LEU A 93 23.93 -1.67 4.42
N ASN A 94 24.58 -0.64 4.94
CA ASN A 94 24.24 -0.03 6.24
C ASN A 94 23.41 1.24 6.10
N HIS A 95 23.30 1.79 4.89
CA HIS A 95 22.48 2.95 4.61
C HIS A 95 21.16 2.56 3.92
N GLY A 96 20.08 2.61 4.71
CA GLY A 96 18.72 2.35 4.28
C GLY A 96 18.02 3.57 3.69
N TYR A 97 17.34 3.40 2.56
CA TYR A 97 16.61 4.48 1.87
C TYR A 97 15.38 3.96 1.11
N ASP A 98 14.49 4.86 0.67
CA ASP A 98 13.30 4.51 -0.13
C ASP A 98 13.69 4.06 -1.54
N THR A 99 13.62 2.75 -1.78
CA THR A 99 13.91 2.14 -3.08
C THR A 99 12.65 1.70 -3.82
N ARG A 100 11.45 2.09 -3.37
CA ARG A 100 10.20 1.55 -3.90
C ARG A 100 10.03 1.91 -5.38
N THR A 101 9.78 0.88 -6.19
CA THR A 101 9.37 1.06 -7.59
C THR A 101 7.93 1.61 -7.66
N PRO A 102 7.52 2.23 -8.78
CA PRO A 102 6.11 2.61 -8.98
C PRO A 102 5.15 1.43 -8.82
N ALA A 103 5.55 0.24 -9.28
CA ALA A 103 4.77 -0.98 -9.14
C ALA A 103 4.61 -1.41 -7.67
N GLN A 104 5.66 -1.29 -6.86
CA GLN A 104 5.59 -1.51 -5.41
C GLN A 104 4.73 -0.48 -4.70
N LYS A 105 4.80 0.81 -5.09
CA LYS A 105 3.93 1.85 -4.52
C LYS A 105 2.45 1.54 -4.79
N LYS A 106 2.11 1.13 -6.01
CA LYS A 106 0.76 0.68 -6.37
C LYS A 106 0.31 -0.52 -5.52
N ALA A 107 1.13 -1.56 -5.43
CA ALA A 107 0.81 -2.75 -4.65
C ALA A 107 0.66 -2.47 -3.14
N MET A 108 1.50 -1.60 -2.60
CA MET A 108 1.43 -1.16 -1.21
C MET A 108 0.13 -0.42 -0.93
N ILE A 109 -0.29 0.47 -1.83
CA ILE A 109 -1.59 1.15 -1.74
C ILE A 109 -2.73 0.13 -1.75
N GLU A 110 -2.72 -0.82 -2.68
CA GLU A 110 -3.74 -1.87 -2.78
C GLU A 110 -3.80 -2.74 -1.52
N TRP A 111 -2.65 -3.10 -0.96
CA TRP A 111 -2.59 -3.85 0.30
C TRP A 111 -3.14 -3.04 1.47
N ILE A 112 -2.75 -1.77 1.61
CA ILE A 112 -3.27 -0.88 2.68
C ILE A 112 -4.79 -0.76 2.56
N ASP A 113 -5.33 -0.49 1.37
CA ASP A 113 -6.77 -0.41 1.15
C ASP A 113 -7.47 -1.73 1.52
N THR A 114 -6.88 -2.87 1.16
CA THR A 114 -7.41 -4.20 1.50
C THR A 114 -7.46 -4.41 3.01
N MET A 115 -6.39 -4.03 3.73
CA MET A 115 -6.36 -4.17 5.19
C MET A 115 -7.36 -3.22 5.86
N LEU A 116 -7.45 -1.97 5.40
CA LEU A 116 -8.43 -1.00 5.92
C LEU A 116 -9.88 -1.43 5.64
N ALA A 117 -10.16 -2.11 4.53
CA ALA A 117 -11.48 -2.68 4.27
C ALA A 117 -11.83 -3.79 5.28
N LEU A 118 -10.84 -4.55 5.77
CA LEU A 118 -11.02 -5.61 6.75
C LEU A 118 -11.06 -5.09 8.19
N THR A 119 -10.27 -4.07 8.52
CA THR A 119 -10.11 -3.55 9.89
C THR A 119 -10.96 -2.31 10.18
N GLY A 120 -11.46 -1.64 9.13
CA GLY A 120 -12.01 -0.29 9.20
C GLY A 120 -10.93 0.79 9.23
N GLY A 121 -11.36 2.05 9.25
CA GLY A 121 -10.49 3.23 9.36
C GLY A 121 -10.07 3.85 8.02
N ASP A 122 -9.28 4.92 8.11
CA ASP A 122 -8.73 5.66 6.97
C ASP A 122 -7.19 5.54 6.86
N GLY A 123 -6.55 4.80 7.77
CA GLY A 123 -5.11 4.68 7.84
C GLY A 123 -4.40 5.92 8.40
N ILE A 124 -5.13 6.90 8.93
CA ILE A 124 -4.61 8.20 9.38
C ILE A 124 -5.03 8.47 10.83
N ASP A 125 -6.32 8.38 11.13
CA ASP A 125 -6.89 8.75 12.43
C ASP A 125 -7.00 7.52 13.34
N PRO A 126 -6.23 7.44 14.44
CA PRO A 126 -6.25 6.29 15.34
C PRO A 126 -7.59 6.10 16.07
N SER A 127 -8.48 7.10 16.08
CA SER A 127 -9.82 6.96 16.63
C SER A 127 -10.78 6.20 15.69
N LYS A 128 -10.43 6.05 14.41
CA LYS A 128 -11.27 5.39 13.39
C LYS A 128 -10.83 3.98 13.04
N GLY A 129 -9.61 3.59 13.40
CA GLY A 129 -9.03 2.30 13.03
C GLY A 129 -7.49 2.34 13.06
N PRO A 130 -6.82 1.38 12.40
CA PRO A 130 -5.38 1.35 12.37
C PRO A 130 -4.79 2.49 11.55
N VAL A 131 -3.57 2.89 11.91
CA VAL A 131 -2.81 3.94 11.21
C VAL A 131 -1.65 3.35 10.41
N VAL A 132 -1.38 3.91 9.23
CA VAL A 132 -0.20 3.56 8.43
C VAL A 132 1.03 4.18 9.06
N ARG A 133 2.06 3.36 9.34
CA ARG A 133 3.25 3.80 10.09
C ARG A 133 4.51 3.09 9.60
N GLY A 134 5.63 3.80 9.53
CA GLY A 134 6.92 3.19 9.22
C GLY A 134 7.51 2.49 10.44
N HIS A 135 8.29 1.43 10.26
CA HIS A 135 8.94 0.74 11.39
C HIS A 135 9.80 1.69 12.24
N LYS A 136 10.53 2.62 11.63
CA LYS A 136 11.34 3.66 12.30
C LYS A 136 10.53 4.57 13.22
N ASP A 137 9.23 4.67 12.99
CA ASP A 137 8.34 5.53 13.74
C ASP A 137 7.60 4.75 14.85
N MET A 138 7.79 3.43 14.95
CA MET A 138 7.17 2.58 15.99
C MET A 138 7.80 2.84 17.37
N PRO A 139 7.06 2.63 18.47
CA PRO A 139 7.58 2.81 19.82
C PRO A 139 8.88 2.01 20.06
N GLY A 140 9.95 2.67 20.53
CA GLY A 140 11.22 2.00 20.83
C GLY A 140 12.00 1.49 19.61
N ALA A 141 11.57 1.81 18.39
CA ALA A 141 12.27 1.39 17.18
C ALA A 141 13.60 2.16 17.01
N ALA A 142 14.68 1.42 16.77
CA ALA A 142 16.00 1.94 16.42
C ALA A 142 16.40 1.40 15.05
N THR A 143 15.74 1.92 14.00
CA THR A 143 15.92 1.46 12.62
C THR A 143 15.72 2.60 11.63
N GLN A 144 16.28 2.47 10.43
CA GLN A 144 16.03 3.36 9.30
C GLN A 144 14.84 2.90 8.44
N CYS A 145 14.38 1.66 8.64
CA CYS A 145 13.27 1.05 7.93
C CYS A 145 11.99 1.87 8.10
N PRO A 146 11.23 2.25 7.05
CA PRO A 146 11.30 1.75 5.69
C PRO A 146 12.06 2.68 4.73
N GLY A 147 12.93 3.58 5.19
CA GLY A 147 13.66 4.51 4.33
C GLY A 147 12.88 5.73 3.87
N PHE A 148 11.64 5.90 4.33
CA PHE A 148 10.78 7.09 4.14
C PHE A 148 9.80 7.24 5.31
N ASP A 149 9.11 8.38 5.36
CA ASP A 149 7.97 8.60 6.28
C ASP A 149 6.69 8.00 5.67
N ALA A 150 6.26 6.85 6.20
CA ALA A 150 5.11 6.14 5.66
C ALA A 150 3.77 6.80 6.00
N GLY A 151 3.66 7.46 7.15
CA GLY A 151 2.45 8.15 7.57
C GLY A 151 2.19 9.38 6.69
N ALA A 152 3.21 10.23 6.52
CA ALA A 152 3.14 11.39 5.65
C ALA A 152 2.87 10.99 4.19
N TRP A 153 3.52 9.92 3.72
CA TRP A 153 3.27 9.38 2.38
C TRP A 153 1.81 8.93 2.20
N TRP A 154 1.22 8.25 3.18
CA TRP A 154 -0.17 7.81 3.10
C TRP A 154 -1.15 8.98 3.07
N ILE A 155 -0.91 10.02 3.88
CA ILE A 155 -1.70 11.27 3.85
C ILE A 155 -1.64 11.89 2.45
N GLU A 156 -0.46 11.94 1.83
CA GLU A 156 -0.31 12.47 0.48
C GLU A 156 -1.07 11.63 -0.56
N VAL A 157 -1.06 10.30 -0.45
CA VAL A 157 -1.87 9.41 -1.31
C VAL A 157 -3.36 9.77 -1.18
N GLN A 158 -3.86 9.94 0.04
CA GLN A 158 -5.26 10.30 0.26
C GLN A 158 -5.60 11.71 -0.27
N ARG A 159 -4.69 12.66 -0.11
CA ARG A 159 -4.84 14.01 -0.67
C ARG A 159 -4.93 13.97 -2.20
N GLN A 160 -4.05 13.22 -2.86
CA GLN A 160 -4.07 13.06 -4.32
C GLN A 160 -5.37 12.41 -4.81
N ARG A 161 -5.88 11.41 -4.08
CA ARG A 161 -7.18 10.79 -4.36
C ARG A 161 -8.32 11.78 -4.23
N ALA A 162 -8.33 12.61 -3.18
CA ALA A 162 -9.34 13.63 -2.98
C ALA A 162 -9.33 14.66 -4.13
N VAL A 163 -8.15 15.17 -4.51
CA VAL A 163 -8.00 16.10 -5.65
C VAL A 163 -8.52 15.47 -6.94
N LYS A 164 -8.14 14.22 -7.23
CA LYS A 164 -8.61 13.52 -8.44
C LYS A 164 -10.13 13.38 -8.46
N ARG A 165 -10.75 13.00 -7.34
CA ARG A 165 -12.21 12.90 -7.22
C ARG A 165 -12.90 14.24 -7.46
N SER A 166 -12.35 15.32 -6.91
CA SER A 166 -12.88 16.68 -7.13
C SER A 166 -12.80 17.08 -8.60
N PHE A 167 -11.69 16.80 -9.27
CA PHE A 167 -11.53 17.11 -10.70
C PHE A 167 -12.52 16.32 -11.56
N THR A 168 -12.64 15.01 -11.34
CA THR A 168 -13.62 14.16 -12.06
C THR A 168 -15.06 14.65 -11.84
N ALA A 169 -15.41 15.05 -10.62
CA ALA A 169 -16.75 15.59 -10.34
C ALA A 169 -17.04 16.90 -11.10
N VAL A 170 -16.02 17.77 -11.26
CA VAL A 170 -16.14 19.00 -12.06
C VAL A 170 -16.30 18.67 -13.55
N GLU A 171 -15.50 17.74 -14.08
CA GLU A 171 -15.62 17.29 -15.48
C GLU A 171 -17.01 16.71 -15.77
N GLU A 172 -17.51 15.84 -14.89
CA GLU A 172 -18.85 15.27 -15.01
C GLU A 172 -19.94 16.35 -14.98
N GLU A 173 -19.82 17.36 -14.11
CA GLU A 173 -20.78 18.47 -14.05
C GLU A 173 -20.72 19.33 -15.31
N MET A 174 -19.53 19.67 -15.82
CA MET A 174 -19.38 20.39 -17.08
C MET A 174 -20.00 19.63 -18.27
N GLN A 175 -19.79 18.31 -18.33
CA GLN A 175 -20.40 17.45 -19.34
C GLN A 175 -21.93 17.44 -19.22
N ARG A 176 -22.48 17.38 -18.00
CA ARG A 176 -23.93 17.47 -17.75
C ARG A 176 -24.51 18.83 -18.16
N GLN A 177 -23.81 19.93 -17.90
CA GLN A 177 -24.27 21.27 -18.29
C GLN A 177 -24.24 21.46 -19.81
N HIS A 178 -23.14 21.07 -20.46
CA HIS A 178 -23.05 21.05 -21.92
C HIS A 178 -24.11 20.11 -22.54
N ALA A 179 -24.46 19.01 -21.86
CA ALA A 179 -25.53 18.12 -22.27
C ALA A 179 -26.90 18.84 -22.37
N LYS A 180 -27.20 19.74 -21.42
CA LYS A 180 -28.46 20.50 -21.35
C LYS A 180 -28.51 21.68 -22.34
N LEU A 181 -27.36 22.30 -22.64
CA LEU A 181 -27.29 23.51 -23.47
C LEU A 181 -27.30 23.24 -24.98
N VAL A 182 -26.91 22.04 -25.42
CA VAL A 182 -26.94 21.66 -26.84
C VAL A 182 -28.23 20.92 -27.16
N PRO A 183 -29.16 21.53 -27.94
CA PRO A 183 -30.43 20.91 -28.31
C PRO A 183 -30.22 19.58 -29.04
N SER A 184 -31.12 18.62 -28.81
CA SER A 184 -31.02 17.27 -29.40
C SER A 184 -30.94 17.28 -30.93
N TRP A 185 -31.61 18.22 -31.59
CA TRP A 185 -31.59 18.38 -33.05
C TRP A 185 -30.21 18.82 -33.58
N LEU A 186 -29.45 19.61 -32.82
CA LEU A 186 -28.10 20.04 -33.21
C LEU A 186 -27.10 18.88 -33.11
N ARG A 187 -27.28 17.98 -32.14
CA ARG A 187 -26.50 16.72 -32.06
C ARG A 187 -26.81 15.77 -33.21
N TRP A 188 -28.06 15.72 -33.65
CA TRP A 188 -28.48 14.94 -34.82
C TRP A 188 -27.86 15.49 -36.10
N LEU A 189 -27.87 16.82 -36.31
CA LEU A 189 -27.21 17.45 -37.47
C LEU A 189 -25.70 17.18 -37.51
N VAL A 190 -24.99 17.29 -36.39
CA VAL A 190 -23.54 16.99 -36.34
C VAL A 190 -23.25 15.52 -36.67
N ARG A 191 -24.12 14.59 -36.27
CA ARG A 191 -23.99 13.16 -36.63
C ARG A 191 -24.39 12.87 -38.08
N ALA A 192 -25.42 13.55 -38.59
CA ALA A 192 -25.92 13.38 -39.96
C ALA A 192 -24.93 13.94 -41.00
N PHE A 193 -24.29 15.08 -40.70
CA PHE A 193 -23.36 15.75 -41.61
C PHE A 193 -21.88 15.46 -41.33
N GLY A 194 -21.52 14.97 -40.14
CA GLY A 194 -20.12 14.63 -39.78
C GLY A 194 -19.61 13.31 -40.38
N ALA A 195 -20.49 12.48 -40.96
CA ALA A 195 -20.12 11.25 -41.66
C ALA A 195 -19.60 11.48 -43.09
N GLU A 196 -19.75 12.68 -43.65
CA GLU A 196 -19.38 13.00 -45.04
C GLU A 196 -17.95 13.57 -45.18
N ILE A 197 -17.22 13.80 -44.09
CA ILE A 197 -15.85 14.39 -44.12
C ILE A 197 -14.78 13.33 -43.77
N LYS A 198 -14.93 12.11 -44.29
CA LYS A 198 -13.84 11.13 -44.39
C LYS A 198 -13.72 10.67 -45.84
N THR A 199 -12.97 11.44 -46.61
CA THR A 199 -12.36 11.03 -47.88
C THR A 199 -10.92 11.49 -47.88
#